data_AF-W6ZXQ0-F1
#
_entry.id   AF-W6ZXQ0-F1
#
_cell.length_a   1.000
_cell.length_b   1.000
_cell.length_c   1.000
_cell.angle_alpha   90.00
_cell.angle_beta   90.00
_cell.angle_gamma   90.00
#
_symmetry.space_group_name_H-M   'P 1'
#
loop_
_entity.id
_entity.type
_entity.pdbx_description
1 polymer ?
#
loop_
_entity_poly.entity_id
_entity_poly.type
_entity_poly.pdbx_seq_one_letter_code
_entity_poly.pdbx_strand_id
1 'polypeptide(L)'
;MNNFRNYLEDLAQKAKGAGEKEHDSETKLTITDLRDGNQWKKEWDQGTRWSNINKGTGTEYWAAEDAARIICKGIEGWMANFEEKESPEEWVSSQNCTPERMGVYGGQRDSNKCPYKPEIESWRHYGSGRVLHPGRKEDRTFIVCIDLVAIMLTVYQNIAKKEGNWVAYNQGKDICQVLYESYFYWGGRETARRIMKFWFGNSTTLELAEGRSVELGETPTHSWGKLIGNLPTLVKGIQCNEERSTHDKYSTTCVWLRNESGCQLLEDQDWENTKKKWDEQLEERKQEWTQNLQEIEKNDVELQKDGEQTRLQAIIRGVTGGGV
;
A
#
# COMPACT_ATOMS: atom_id res chain seq x y z
N MET A 1 18.58 -3.95 7.27
CA MET A 1 17.48 -3.89 8.26
C MET A 1 16.19 -3.71 7.47
N ASN A 2 15.16 -4.53 7.70
CA ASN A 2 13.96 -4.61 6.83
C ASN A 2 12.70 -4.20 7.59
N ASN A 3 12.64 -2.94 7.98
CA ASN A 3 11.75 -2.40 9.00
C ASN A 3 10.27 -2.57 8.60
N PHE A 4 9.96 -2.29 7.33
CA PHE A 4 8.61 -2.45 6.78
C PHE A 4 8.20 -3.92 6.60
N ARG A 5 9.08 -4.76 6.04
CA ARG A 5 8.80 -6.19 5.88
C ARG A 5 8.63 -6.90 7.22
N ASN A 6 9.44 -6.54 8.21
CA ASN A 6 9.29 -7.04 9.57
C ASN A 6 7.95 -6.60 10.19
N TYR A 7 7.52 -5.36 9.95
CA TYR A 7 6.19 -4.90 10.35
C TYR A 7 5.07 -5.74 9.70
N LEU A 8 5.13 -5.99 8.40
CA LEU A 8 4.12 -6.80 7.70
C LEU A 8 4.14 -8.27 8.13
N GLU A 9 5.32 -8.84 8.36
CA GLU A 9 5.46 -10.19 8.90
C GLU A 9 4.88 -10.29 10.32
N ASP A 10 5.15 -9.29 11.17
CA ASP A 10 4.58 -9.21 12.53
C ASP A 10 3.06 -9.03 12.51
N LEU A 11 2.51 -8.21 11.60
CA LEU A 11 1.07 -8.15 11.36
C LEU A 11 0.52 -9.53 10.98
N ALA A 12 1.19 -10.23 10.06
CA ALA A 12 0.74 -11.53 9.59
C ALA A 12 0.73 -12.59 10.69
N GLN A 13 1.75 -12.60 11.54
CA GLN A 13 1.84 -13.50 12.69
C GLN A 13 0.80 -13.19 13.77
N LYS A 14 0.46 -11.92 13.97
CA LYS A 14 -0.53 -11.46 14.97
C LYS A 14 -1.97 -11.55 14.49
N ALA A 15 -2.20 -11.85 13.21
CA ALA A 15 -3.53 -11.89 12.63
C ALA A 15 -4.36 -13.12 13.04
N LYS A 16 -4.67 -13.16 14.33
CA LYS A 16 -5.54 -14.14 14.99
C LYS A 16 -6.99 -13.66 14.87
N GLY A 17 -7.94 -14.57 14.67
CA GLY A 17 -9.35 -14.21 14.54
C GLY A 17 -9.81 -13.79 13.15
N ALA A 18 -8.92 -13.83 12.15
CA ALA A 18 -9.28 -13.53 10.76
C ALA A 18 -10.39 -14.46 10.26
N GLY A 19 -11.43 -13.89 9.64
CA GLY A 19 -12.57 -14.64 9.11
C GLY A 19 -13.49 -15.32 10.14
N GLU A 20 -13.27 -15.19 11.46
CA GLU A 20 -14.06 -15.91 12.48
C GLU A 20 -15.49 -15.39 12.69
N LYS A 21 -15.87 -14.29 12.04
CA LYS A 21 -17.22 -13.73 12.09
C LYS A 21 -17.63 -13.25 10.70
N GLU A 22 -18.84 -13.62 10.28
CA GLU A 22 -19.58 -12.92 9.21
C GLU A 22 -19.88 -11.50 9.70
N HIS A 23 -18.89 -10.63 9.62
CA HIS A 23 -19.13 -9.20 9.60
C HIS A 23 -19.44 -8.79 8.16
N ASP A 24 -20.30 -7.77 8.01
CA ASP A 24 -20.59 -7.06 6.74
C ASP A 24 -19.36 -6.32 6.20
N SER A 25 -18.27 -7.05 6.01
CA SER A 25 -17.05 -6.53 5.40
C SER A 25 -17.31 -6.29 3.92
N GLU A 26 -16.85 -5.15 3.44
CA GLU A 26 -16.85 -4.81 2.02
C GLU A 26 -15.92 -5.71 1.21
N THR A 27 -14.96 -6.39 1.85
CA THR A 27 -13.89 -7.09 1.14
C THR A 27 -13.90 -8.61 1.37
N LYS A 28 -13.45 -9.37 0.37
CA LYS A 28 -13.27 -10.83 0.43
C LYS A 28 -11.90 -11.27 0.95
N LEU A 29 -10.94 -10.35 1.01
CA LEU A 29 -9.57 -10.68 1.38
C LEU A 29 -9.46 -11.07 2.85
N THR A 30 -8.86 -12.22 3.11
CA THR A 30 -8.47 -12.67 4.44
C THR A 30 -7.04 -13.17 4.44
N ILE A 31 -6.37 -13.00 5.58
CA ILE A 31 -4.99 -13.47 5.75
C ILE A 31 -4.90 -14.98 6.04
N THR A 32 -6.03 -15.63 6.33
CA THR A 32 -6.09 -17.07 6.65
C THR A 32 -5.46 -17.92 5.55
N ASP A 33 -5.56 -17.47 4.30
CA ASP A 33 -4.98 -18.15 3.14
C ASP A 33 -3.45 -18.15 3.15
N LEU A 34 -2.82 -17.25 3.91
CA LEU A 34 -1.36 -17.08 4.01
C LEU A 34 -0.76 -17.78 5.22
N ARG A 35 -1.54 -18.02 6.28
CA ARG A 35 -1.04 -18.46 7.58
C ARG A 35 -0.59 -19.91 7.59
N ASP A 36 -1.32 -20.79 6.91
CA ASP A 36 -1.13 -22.23 7.08
C ASP A 36 0.05 -22.79 6.28
N GLY A 37 0.76 -21.93 5.52
CA GLY A 37 1.91 -22.35 4.73
C GLY A 37 1.62 -23.57 3.84
N ASN A 38 0.34 -23.83 3.56
CA ASN A 38 -0.11 -25.03 2.86
C ASN A 38 0.19 -24.81 1.38
N GLN A 39 1.45 -25.02 1.04
CA GLN A 39 2.06 -24.88 -0.29
C GLN A 39 1.36 -25.76 -1.35
N TRP A 40 0.44 -26.63 -0.91
CA TRP A 40 -0.23 -27.67 -1.67
C TRP A 40 -1.74 -27.43 -1.87
N LYS A 41 -2.31 -26.35 -1.33
CA LYS A 41 -3.66 -25.97 -1.76
C LYS A 41 -3.57 -25.58 -3.24
N LYS A 42 -4.29 -26.34 -4.07
CA LYS A 42 -4.53 -26.13 -5.50
C LYS A 42 -4.55 -24.63 -5.80
N GLU A 43 -3.56 -24.21 -6.58
CA GLU A 43 -3.55 -22.93 -7.32
C GLU A 43 -3.95 -21.73 -6.46
N TRP A 44 -2.97 -21.15 -5.77
CA TRP A 44 -3.08 -19.77 -5.32
C TRP A 44 -3.31 -18.89 -6.57
N ASP A 45 -4.58 -18.59 -6.83
CA ASP A 45 -5.01 -17.83 -8.01
C ASP A 45 -4.76 -16.34 -7.78
N GLN A 46 -3.57 -15.91 -8.19
CA GLN A 46 -3.15 -14.51 -8.11
C GLN A 46 -4.03 -13.63 -8.97
N GLY A 47 -4.44 -14.13 -10.14
CA GLY A 47 -5.19 -13.36 -11.11
C GLY A 47 -6.58 -12.99 -10.58
N THR A 48 -7.15 -13.81 -9.70
CA THR A 48 -8.46 -13.53 -9.13
C THR A 48 -8.43 -12.90 -7.74
N ARG A 49 -7.38 -13.10 -6.92
CA ARG A 49 -7.37 -12.65 -5.50
C ARG A 49 -7.67 -11.17 -5.34
N TRP A 50 -7.01 -10.32 -6.12
CA TRP A 50 -7.16 -8.85 -6.03
C TRP A 50 -8.11 -8.27 -7.08
N SER A 51 -8.67 -9.14 -7.92
CA SER A 51 -9.85 -8.83 -8.72
C SER A 51 -11.09 -9.13 -7.87
N ASN A 52 -12.18 -8.38 -8.02
CA ASN A 52 -13.44 -8.71 -7.34
C ASN A 52 -13.37 -8.72 -5.80
N ILE A 53 -12.56 -7.82 -5.23
CA ILE A 53 -12.36 -7.71 -3.77
C ILE A 53 -13.68 -7.35 -3.10
N ASN A 54 -14.51 -6.54 -3.76
CA ASN A 54 -15.78 -6.07 -3.24
C ASN A 54 -16.80 -7.23 -3.09
N LYS A 55 -17.49 -7.28 -1.95
CA LYS A 55 -18.61 -8.20 -1.69
C LYS A 55 -19.97 -7.61 -2.06
N GLY A 56 -20.08 -6.29 -2.20
CA GLY A 56 -21.34 -5.56 -2.33
C GLY A 56 -21.57 -4.93 -3.71
N THR A 57 -22.48 -3.95 -3.75
CA THR A 57 -22.90 -3.19 -4.94
C THR A 57 -21.94 -2.06 -5.33
N GLY A 58 -20.74 -2.02 -4.73
CA GLY A 58 -19.76 -0.99 -5.05
C GLY A 58 -18.98 -1.26 -6.32
N THR A 59 -18.18 -0.28 -6.73
CA THR A 59 -17.31 -0.32 -7.91
C THR A 59 -15.97 -0.93 -7.54
N GLU A 60 -15.52 -1.92 -8.29
CA GLU A 60 -14.17 -2.46 -8.19
C GLU A 60 -13.15 -1.44 -8.68
N TYR A 61 -12.01 -1.34 -7.99
CA TYR A 61 -10.88 -0.60 -8.51
C TYR A 61 -10.16 -1.46 -9.56
N TRP A 62 -10.37 -1.14 -10.83
CA TRP A 62 -9.96 -1.95 -11.99
C TRP A 62 -8.46 -2.32 -12.05
N ALA A 63 -7.59 -1.53 -11.41
CA ALA A 63 -6.14 -1.74 -11.37
C ALA A 63 -5.62 -2.05 -9.97
N ALA A 64 -6.45 -2.64 -9.09
CA ALA A 64 -6.12 -2.81 -7.66
C ALA A 64 -4.81 -3.56 -7.45
N GLU A 65 -4.60 -4.64 -8.19
CA GLU A 65 -3.37 -5.43 -8.08
C GLU A 65 -2.14 -4.62 -8.49
N ASP A 66 -2.10 -4.08 -9.70
CA ASP A 66 -0.93 -3.38 -10.22
C ASP A 66 -0.61 -2.12 -9.41
N ALA A 67 -1.63 -1.35 -9.05
CA ALA A 67 -1.48 -0.17 -8.21
C ALA A 67 -0.95 -0.55 -6.82
N ALA A 68 -1.46 -1.62 -6.22
CA ALA A 68 -0.99 -2.09 -4.93
C ALA A 68 0.45 -2.61 -4.98
N ARG A 69 0.83 -3.37 -6.01
CA ARG A 69 2.22 -3.81 -6.24
C ARG A 69 3.17 -2.61 -6.34
N ILE A 70 2.80 -1.60 -7.12
CA ILE A 70 3.56 -0.37 -7.32
C ILE A 70 3.72 0.41 -6.01
N ILE A 71 2.63 0.64 -5.27
CA ILE A 71 2.66 1.31 -3.97
C ILE A 71 3.57 0.55 -3.00
N CYS A 72 3.43 -0.78 -2.91
CA CYS A 72 4.20 -1.61 -2.00
C CYS A 72 5.71 -1.55 -2.28
N LYS A 73 6.12 -1.59 -3.56
CA LYS A 73 7.52 -1.35 -3.96
C LYS A 73 7.97 0.06 -3.56
N GLY A 74 7.12 1.06 -3.79
CA GLY A 74 7.38 2.45 -3.43
C GLY A 74 7.60 2.66 -1.94
N ILE A 75 6.77 2.04 -1.09
CA ILE A 75 6.89 2.11 0.37
C ILE A 75 8.14 1.39 0.85
N GLU A 76 8.45 0.19 0.32
CA GLU A 76 9.68 -0.51 0.69
C GLU A 76 10.91 0.34 0.34
N GLY A 77 10.97 0.90 -0.87
CA GLY A 77 12.07 1.76 -1.30
C GLY A 77 12.16 3.06 -0.50
N TRP A 78 11.03 3.68 -0.15
CA TRP A 78 11.01 4.88 0.68
C TRP A 78 11.52 4.60 2.09
N MET A 79 10.96 3.58 2.75
CA MET A 79 11.34 3.22 4.13
C MET A 79 12.76 2.63 4.21
N ALA A 80 13.28 2.05 3.14
CA ALA A 80 14.70 1.65 3.07
C ALA A 80 15.66 2.84 3.19
N ASN A 81 15.21 4.05 2.85
CA ASN A 81 15.99 5.28 2.93
C ASN A 81 15.87 6.01 4.27
N PHE A 82 15.29 5.38 5.29
CA PHE A 82 15.32 5.90 6.65
C PHE A 82 16.67 5.63 7.30
N GLU A 83 17.07 6.56 8.18
CA GLU A 83 18.32 6.53 8.91
C GLU A 83 18.03 6.32 10.39
N GLU A 84 18.87 5.51 11.04
CA GLU A 84 18.81 5.28 12.49
C GLU A 84 19.26 6.56 13.20
N LYS A 85 18.50 7.04 14.19
CA LYS A 85 18.96 8.11 15.09
C LYS A 85 20.03 7.55 16.04
N GLU A 86 20.55 8.40 16.93
CA GLU A 86 21.46 7.99 18.01
C GLU A 86 20.85 6.91 18.93
N SER A 87 19.51 6.80 18.98
CA SER A 87 18.79 5.71 19.66
C SER A 87 18.36 4.64 18.65
N PRO A 88 18.61 3.34 18.92
CA PRO A 88 18.26 2.25 18.00
C PRO A 88 16.74 2.07 17.79
N GLU A 89 15.93 2.70 18.63
CA GLU A 89 14.47 2.61 18.62
C GLU A 89 13.80 3.69 17.76
N GLU A 90 14.54 4.74 17.39
CA GLU A 90 14.02 5.88 16.62
C GLU A 90 14.69 6.00 15.27
N TRP A 91 13.86 6.13 14.24
CA TRP A 91 14.30 6.32 12.86
C TRP A 91 13.74 7.63 12.32
N VAL A 92 14.51 8.29 11.48
CA VAL A 92 14.06 9.47 10.74
C VAL A 92 14.12 9.24 9.26
N SER A 93 13.16 9.82 8.56
CA SER A 93 13.30 9.98 7.11
C SER A 93 14.59 10.73 6.82
N SER A 94 15.43 10.21 5.93
CA SER A 94 16.51 11.01 5.36
C SER A 94 15.89 12.27 4.77
N GLN A 95 16.47 13.43 5.05
CA GLN A 95 15.87 14.73 4.69
C GLN A 95 15.65 14.89 3.18
N ASN A 96 16.32 14.07 2.37
CA ASN A 96 16.29 14.16 0.92
C ASN A 96 15.32 13.18 0.25
N CYS A 97 15.03 12.03 0.86
CA CYS A 97 14.16 11.02 0.25
C CYS A 97 12.71 11.18 0.69
N THR A 98 11.95 11.98 -0.05
CA THR A 98 10.51 12.15 0.18
C THR A 98 9.68 11.16 -0.65
N PRO A 99 8.43 10.87 -0.26
CA PRO A 99 7.50 10.08 -1.06
C PRO A 99 7.46 10.43 -2.55
N GLU A 100 7.39 11.71 -2.89
CA GLU A 100 7.31 12.20 -4.27
C GLU A 100 8.57 11.87 -5.08
N ARG A 101 9.73 11.75 -4.43
CA ARG A 101 11.03 11.44 -5.05
C ARG A 101 11.19 9.97 -5.39
N MET A 102 10.31 9.10 -4.89
CA MET A 102 10.33 7.68 -5.23
C MET A 102 9.88 7.40 -6.66
N GLY A 103 9.18 8.33 -7.32
CA GLY A 103 8.71 8.14 -8.69
C GLY A 103 7.75 6.95 -8.83
N VAL A 104 6.95 6.66 -7.80
CA VAL A 104 6.11 5.45 -7.72
C VAL A 104 5.19 5.31 -8.94
N TYR A 105 4.69 6.41 -9.51
CA TYR A 105 3.90 6.39 -10.73
C TYR A 105 4.31 7.49 -11.71
N GLY A 106 4.47 7.12 -12.98
CA GLY A 106 4.67 8.05 -14.10
C GLY A 106 5.92 8.91 -13.98
N GLY A 107 6.85 8.56 -13.10
CA GLY A 107 8.06 9.31 -12.82
C GLY A 107 9.23 8.38 -12.58
N GLN A 108 10.44 8.93 -12.65
CA GLN A 108 11.65 8.21 -12.29
C GLN A 108 12.03 8.52 -10.85
N ARG A 109 12.45 7.49 -10.11
CA ARG A 109 13.05 7.64 -8.79
C ARG A 109 14.27 8.55 -8.90
N ASP A 110 14.31 9.60 -8.08
CA ASP A 110 15.47 10.48 -7.96
C ASP A 110 16.58 9.72 -7.21
N SER A 111 17.42 9.01 -7.95
CA SER A 111 18.41 8.08 -7.37
C SER A 111 19.51 8.79 -6.56
N ASN A 112 19.65 10.11 -6.71
CA ASN A 112 20.57 10.90 -5.89
C ASN A 112 19.98 11.18 -4.50
N LYS A 113 18.66 11.39 -4.43
CA LYS A 113 17.96 11.70 -3.18
C LYS A 113 17.43 10.46 -2.47
N CYS A 114 17.01 9.47 -3.25
CA CYS A 114 16.51 8.17 -2.81
C CYS A 114 17.38 7.08 -3.44
N PRO A 115 18.62 6.85 -2.97
CA PRO A 115 19.48 5.80 -3.52
C PRO A 115 18.86 4.41 -3.34
N TYR A 116 19.05 3.52 -4.32
CA TYR A 116 18.64 2.13 -4.22
C TYR A 116 19.48 1.39 -3.18
N LYS A 117 18.83 0.61 -2.32
CA LYS A 117 19.47 -0.24 -1.30
C LYS A 117 19.16 -1.72 -1.57
N PRO A 118 19.85 -2.39 -2.51
CA PRO A 118 19.50 -3.76 -2.94
C PRO A 118 19.51 -4.81 -1.82
N GLU A 119 20.25 -4.56 -0.74
CA GLU A 119 20.31 -5.39 0.46
C GLU A 119 19.06 -5.27 1.35
N ILE A 120 18.24 -4.23 1.16
CA ILE A 120 17.01 -3.95 1.93
C ILE A 120 15.76 -4.01 1.04
N GLU A 121 15.84 -3.55 -0.21
CA GLU A 121 14.73 -3.48 -1.17
C GLU A 121 14.56 -4.82 -1.92
N SER A 122 13.80 -5.76 -1.34
CA SER A 122 13.66 -7.10 -1.92
C SER A 122 12.59 -7.20 -3.01
N TRP A 123 11.66 -6.26 -3.08
CA TRP A 123 10.56 -6.29 -4.04
C TRP A 123 10.84 -5.48 -5.31
N ARG A 124 12.03 -4.88 -5.42
CA ARG A 124 12.43 -4.11 -6.63
C ARG A 124 12.17 -4.87 -7.93
N HIS A 125 12.38 -6.18 -7.92
CA HIS A 125 12.23 -7.05 -9.10
C HIS A 125 10.85 -7.73 -9.23
N TYR A 126 9.88 -7.34 -8.40
CA TYR A 126 8.55 -7.96 -8.39
C TYR A 126 7.65 -7.22 -9.39
N GLY A 127 7.72 -7.63 -10.66
CA GLY A 127 6.80 -7.17 -11.71
C GLY A 127 5.40 -7.76 -11.56
N SER A 128 4.45 -7.27 -12.35
CA SER A 128 3.06 -7.75 -12.45
C SER A 128 3.00 -9.27 -12.74
N GLY A 129 3.74 -9.73 -13.74
CA GLY A 129 3.77 -11.14 -14.16
C GLY A 129 4.51 -12.12 -13.25
N ARG A 130 5.10 -11.65 -12.13
CA ARG A 130 5.81 -12.53 -11.19
C ARG A 130 4.81 -13.35 -10.38
N VAL A 131 4.94 -14.68 -10.46
CA VAL A 131 4.24 -15.62 -9.58
C VAL A 131 4.78 -15.50 -8.15
N LEU A 132 3.92 -15.11 -7.22
CA LEU A 132 4.17 -15.04 -5.77
C LEU A 132 3.84 -16.36 -5.06
N HIS A 133 4.72 -16.82 -4.17
CA HIS A 133 4.53 -18.06 -3.42
C HIS A 133 4.35 -17.76 -1.92
N PRO A 134 3.15 -17.96 -1.33
CA PRO A 134 2.90 -17.72 0.10
C PRO A 134 3.84 -18.45 1.08
N GLY A 135 4.44 -19.57 0.62
CA GLY A 135 5.42 -20.33 1.39
C GLY A 135 6.79 -19.63 1.54
N ARG A 136 7.12 -18.69 0.65
CA ARG A 136 8.36 -17.88 0.73
C ARG A 136 8.07 -16.62 1.54
N LYS A 137 8.92 -16.32 2.52
CA LYS A 137 8.72 -15.19 3.45
C LYS A 137 8.62 -13.85 2.70
N GLU A 138 9.47 -13.64 1.70
CA GLU A 138 9.54 -12.41 0.91
C GLU A 138 8.27 -12.21 0.07
N ASP A 139 7.81 -13.26 -0.61
CA ASP A 139 6.57 -13.23 -1.39
C ASP A 139 5.35 -13.05 -0.45
N ARG A 140 5.32 -13.72 0.71
CA ARG A 140 4.24 -13.58 1.69
C ARG A 140 4.12 -12.15 2.21
N THR A 141 5.22 -11.52 2.61
CA THR A 141 5.18 -10.12 3.08
C THR A 141 4.75 -9.16 1.96
N PHE A 142 5.12 -9.44 0.71
CA PHE A 142 4.63 -8.66 -0.44
C PHE A 142 3.12 -8.84 -0.65
N ILE A 143 2.62 -10.08 -0.63
CA ILE A 143 1.19 -10.37 -0.72
C ILE A 143 0.41 -9.65 0.38
N VAL A 144 0.91 -9.68 1.63
CA VAL A 144 0.31 -8.94 2.74
C VAL A 144 0.22 -7.45 2.42
N CYS A 145 1.29 -6.85 1.91
CA CYS A 145 1.25 -5.44 1.51
C CYS A 145 0.19 -5.20 0.41
N ILE A 146 0.16 -6.05 -0.63
CA ILE A 146 -0.81 -5.91 -1.74
C ILE A 146 -2.24 -6.01 -1.20
N ASP A 147 -2.54 -7.00 -0.34
CA ASP A 147 -3.86 -7.13 0.29
C ASP A 147 -4.27 -5.84 1.01
N LEU A 148 -3.38 -5.29 1.86
CA LEU A 148 -3.68 -4.10 2.65
C LEU A 148 -3.98 -2.87 1.78
N VAL A 149 -3.18 -2.69 0.74
CA VAL A 149 -3.31 -1.56 -0.18
C VAL A 149 -4.51 -1.75 -1.10
N ALA A 150 -4.78 -2.96 -1.58
CA ALA A 150 -5.93 -3.24 -2.42
C ALA A 150 -7.26 -3.05 -1.66
N ILE A 151 -7.33 -3.42 -0.38
CA ILE A 151 -8.45 -3.06 0.51
C ILE A 151 -8.63 -1.53 0.57
N MET A 152 -7.56 -0.78 0.83
CA MET A 152 -7.60 0.68 0.89
C MET A 152 -8.13 1.30 -0.41
N LEU A 153 -7.57 0.90 -1.56
CA LEU A 153 -7.96 1.42 -2.88
C LEU A 153 -9.42 1.07 -3.21
N THR A 154 -9.86 -0.14 -2.86
CA THR A 154 -11.26 -0.56 -3.05
C THR A 154 -12.21 0.31 -2.23
N VAL A 155 -11.86 0.60 -0.98
CA VAL A 155 -12.68 1.48 -0.13
C VAL A 155 -12.66 2.92 -0.63
N TYR A 156 -11.50 3.45 -1.06
CA TYR A 156 -11.39 4.79 -1.67
C TYR A 156 -12.24 4.95 -2.92
N GLN A 157 -12.30 3.92 -3.78
CA GLN A 157 -13.12 3.92 -4.99
C GLN A 157 -14.63 4.01 -4.67
N ASN A 158 -15.04 3.59 -3.48
CA ASN A 158 -16.44 3.51 -3.04
C ASN A 158 -16.83 4.60 -2.04
N ILE A 159 -16.00 5.62 -1.86
CA ILE A 159 -16.34 6.76 -1.03
C ILE A 159 -17.48 7.58 -1.66
N ALA A 160 -18.33 8.13 -0.80
CA ALA A 160 -19.39 9.05 -1.12
C ALA A 160 -19.51 10.09 -0.01
N LYS A 161 -20.31 11.12 -0.26
CA LYS A 161 -20.65 12.12 0.74
C LYS A 161 -22.15 12.16 0.94
N LYS A 162 -22.59 12.10 2.20
CA LYS A 162 -24.02 12.13 2.57
C LYS A 162 -24.21 12.89 3.88
N GLU A 163 -25.07 13.90 3.85
CA GLU A 163 -25.41 14.73 5.01
C GLU A 163 -24.15 15.31 5.66
N GLY A 164 -23.19 15.76 4.84
CA GLY A 164 -21.92 16.30 5.28
C GLY A 164 -20.86 15.27 5.71
N ASN A 165 -21.23 13.98 5.84
CA ASN A 165 -20.33 12.92 6.30
C ASN A 165 -19.73 12.14 5.13
N TRP A 166 -18.49 11.69 5.30
CA TRP A 166 -17.80 10.81 4.36
C TRP A 166 -18.19 9.36 4.64
N VAL A 167 -18.90 8.74 3.70
CA VAL A 167 -19.49 7.41 3.87
C VAL A 167 -19.06 6.46 2.77
N ALA A 168 -19.10 5.15 3.03
CA ALA A 168 -19.09 4.16 1.96
C ALA A 168 -20.44 4.18 1.24
N TYR A 169 -20.41 4.32 -0.09
CA TYR A 169 -21.58 4.52 -0.95
C TYR A 169 -22.71 3.51 -0.72
N ASN A 170 -22.37 2.25 -0.49
CA ASN A 170 -23.31 1.13 -0.35
C ASN A 170 -23.78 0.86 1.07
N GLN A 171 -23.06 1.31 2.11
CA GLN A 171 -23.40 1.03 3.50
C GLN A 171 -23.96 2.26 4.25
N GLY A 172 -23.65 3.48 3.79
CA GLY A 172 -23.95 4.71 4.53
C GLY A 172 -23.19 4.83 5.86
N LYS A 173 -22.19 3.99 6.10
CA LYS A 173 -21.30 4.03 7.27
C LYS A 173 -20.10 4.95 7.00
N ASP A 174 -19.54 5.51 8.06
CA ASP A 174 -18.30 6.30 8.01
C ASP A 174 -17.17 5.52 7.32
N ILE A 175 -16.44 6.16 6.41
CA ILE A 175 -15.45 5.49 5.56
C ILE A 175 -14.26 4.93 6.37
N CYS A 176 -13.84 5.59 7.46
CA CYS A 176 -12.83 5.06 8.37
C CYS A 176 -13.32 3.84 9.16
N GLN A 177 -14.60 3.81 9.51
CA GLN A 177 -15.21 2.63 10.11
C GLN A 177 -15.21 1.45 9.12
N VAL A 178 -15.52 1.70 7.84
CA VAL A 178 -15.49 0.66 6.79
C VAL A 178 -14.07 0.14 6.55
N LEU A 179 -13.05 1.02 6.55
CA LEU A 179 -11.64 0.60 6.50
C LEU A 179 -11.30 -0.32 7.69
N TYR A 180 -11.65 0.10 8.92
CA TYR A 180 -11.41 -0.72 10.11
C TYR A 180 -12.09 -2.08 10.01
N GLU A 181 -13.37 -2.14 9.64
CA GLU A 181 -14.12 -3.39 9.49
C GLU A 181 -13.53 -4.30 8.41
N SER A 182 -13.01 -3.72 7.32
CA SER A 182 -12.33 -4.46 6.26
C SER A 182 -11.02 -5.08 6.77
N TYR A 183 -10.18 -4.33 7.49
CA TYR A 183 -8.96 -4.88 8.07
C TYR A 183 -9.21 -5.83 9.25
N PHE A 184 -10.29 -5.60 10.01
CA PHE A 184 -10.76 -6.49 11.07
C PHE A 184 -11.13 -7.85 10.48
N TYR A 185 -11.87 -7.86 9.38
CA TYR A 185 -12.19 -9.10 8.68
C TYR A 185 -10.93 -9.78 8.13
N TRP A 186 -10.03 -8.98 7.54
CA TRP A 186 -8.79 -9.49 6.94
C TRP A 186 -7.85 -10.16 7.95
N GLY A 187 -7.62 -9.52 9.10
CA GLY A 187 -6.56 -9.91 10.04
C GLY A 187 -6.96 -9.97 11.51
N GLY A 188 -8.21 -9.73 11.86
CA GLY A 188 -8.67 -9.63 13.25
C GLY A 188 -8.41 -8.27 13.90
N ARG A 189 -8.93 -8.12 15.12
CA ARG A 189 -8.98 -6.84 15.87
C ARG A 189 -7.63 -6.14 16.00
N GLU A 190 -6.65 -6.84 16.57
CA GLU A 190 -5.35 -6.24 16.90
C GLU A 190 -4.63 -5.77 15.63
N THR A 191 -4.63 -6.62 14.61
CA THR A 191 -4.05 -6.31 13.31
C THR A 191 -4.74 -5.12 12.66
N ALA A 192 -6.07 -5.05 12.68
CA ALA A 192 -6.83 -3.92 12.15
C ALA A 192 -6.47 -2.61 12.82
N ARG A 193 -6.39 -2.56 14.15
CA ARG A 193 -6.02 -1.33 14.88
C ARG A 193 -4.61 -0.87 14.52
N ARG A 194 -3.67 -1.80 14.39
CA ARG A 194 -2.29 -1.48 14.00
C ARG A 194 -2.18 -0.99 12.56
N ILE A 195 -2.96 -1.56 11.65
CA ILE A 195 -3.06 -1.06 10.26
C ILE A 195 -3.68 0.34 10.28
N MET A 196 -4.78 0.55 11.00
CA MET A 196 -5.44 1.85 11.08
C MET A 196 -4.51 2.95 11.60
N LYS A 197 -3.73 2.64 12.66
CA LYS A 197 -2.74 3.55 13.21
C LYS A 197 -1.60 3.86 12.22
N PHE A 198 -1.10 2.85 11.52
CA PHE A 198 0.01 3.00 10.56
C PHE A 198 -0.39 3.77 9.30
N TRP A 199 -1.58 3.53 8.76
CA TRP A 199 -2.01 4.12 7.49
C TRP A 199 -2.77 5.43 7.64
N PHE A 200 -3.64 5.53 8.65
CA PHE A 200 -4.63 6.60 8.73
C PHE A 200 -4.57 7.39 10.04
N GLY A 201 -3.55 7.14 10.88
CA GLY A 201 -3.35 7.82 12.14
C GLY A 201 -3.07 9.32 11.99
N ASN A 202 -3.28 10.05 13.08
CA ASN A 202 -3.01 11.50 13.19
C ASN A 202 -1.64 11.81 13.84
N SER A 203 -0.89 10.80 14.25
CA SER A 203 0.45 10.94 14.83
C SER A 203 1.49 11.08 13.71
N THR A 204 2.51 11.92 13.90
CA THR A 204 3.68 11.99 13.00
C THR A 204 4.68 10.85 13.23
N THR A 205 4.42 10.01 14.23
CA THR A 205 5.23 8.84 14.57
C THR A 205 4.51 7.56 14.13
N LEU A 206 5.17 6.78 13.28
CA LEU A 206 4.78 5.43 12.91
C LEU A 206 5.35 4.41 13.87
N GLU A 207 4.52 3.49 14.34
CA GLU A 207 4.98 2.32 15.08
C GLU A 207 5.21 1.15 14.12
N LEU A 208 6.37 0.51 14.23
CA LEU A 208 6.77 -0.66 13.43
C LEU A 208 6.71 -1.94 14.28
N ALA A 209 7.35 -3.01 13.80
CA ALA A 209 7.54 -4.22 14.60
C ALA A 209 8.45 -3.95 15.81
N GLU A 210 8.32 -4.78 16.85
CA GLU A 210 9.22 -4.80 18.01
C GLU A 210 9.29 -3.47 18.79
N GLY A 211 8.24 -2.64 18.73
CA GLY A 211 8.19 -1.36 19.45
C GLY A 211 9.04 -0.24 18.83
N ARG A 212 9.65 -0.48 17.67
CA ARG A 212 10.41 0.55 16.94
C ARG A 212 9.48 1.61 16.37
N SER A 213 9.99 2.81 16.20
CA SER A 213 9.20 3.90 15.63
C SER A 213 9.96 4.73 14.60
N VAL A 214 9.20 5.38 13.71
CA VAL A 214 9.74 6.32 12.71
C VAL A 214 9.01 7.65 12.82
N GLU A 215 9.75 8.75 12.81
CA GLU A 215 9.21 10.10 12.66
C GLU A 215 9.13 10.50 11.18
N LEU A 216 7.94 10.81 10.70
CA LEU A 216 7.67 11.16 9.29
C LEU A 216 7.74 12.66 8.98
N GLY A 217 7.74 13.52 10.01
CA GLY A 217 7.60 14.98 9.88
C GLY A 217 6.17 15.47 9.55
N GLU A 218 5.28 14.58 9.13
CA GLU A 218 3.85 14.83 8.86
C GLU A 218 3.00 13.60 9.19
N THR A 219 1.67 13.67 9.02
CA THR A 219 0.81 12.52 9.28
C THR A 219 1.00 11.42 8.21
N PRO A 220 0.91 10.13 8.58
CA PRO A 220 1.05 9.01 7.66
C PRO A 220 0.17 9.17 6.43
N THR A 221 -1.09 9.54 6.62
CA THR A 221 -2.03 9.79 5.53
C THR A 221 -1.49 10.77 4.49
N HIS A 222 -0.86 11.86 4.92
CA HIS A 222 -0.31 12.84 4.01
C HIS A 222 0.89 12.29 3.24
N SER A 223 1.80 11.59 3.94
CA SER A 223 2.95 10.93 3.31
C SER A 223 2.54 9.85 2.31
N TRP A 224 1.58 8.99 2.66
CA TRP A 224 1.04 7.98 1.75
C TRP A 224 0.31 8.62 0.59
N GLY A 225 -0.44 9.70 0.83
CA GLY A 225 -1.14 10.43 -0.22
C GLY A 225 -0.22 11.05 -1.27
N LYS A 226 1.04 11.32 -0.93
CA LYS A 226 2.08 11.73 -1.88
C LYS A 226 2.60 10.57 -2.74
N LEU A 227 2.71 9.35 -2.17
CA LEU A 227 3.01 8.14 -2.95
C LEU A 227 1.84 7.77 -3.89
N ILE A 228 0.62 7.89 -3.39
CA ILE A 228 -0.63 7.44 -4.04
C ILE A 228 -1.20 8.49 -4.99
N GLY A 229 -0.87 9.78 -4.80
CA GLY A 229 -1.55 10.90 -5.47
C GLY A 229 -1.50 10.90 -6.99
N ASN A 230 -0.60 10.12 -7.57
CA ASN A 230 -0.46 9.97 -9.01
C ASN A 230 -1.31 8.83 -9.60
N LEU A 231 -1.77 7.88 -8.78
CA LEU A 231 -2.64 6.78 -9.20
C LEU A 231 -4.02 7.31 -9.60
N PRO A 232 -4.73 6.68 -10.55
CA PRO A 232 -6.05 7.11 -11.02
C PRO A 232 -7.12 6.82 -9.97
N THR A 233 -7.03 7.50 -8.83
CA THR A 233 -7.99 7.56 -7.74
C THR A 233 -8.35 9.02 -7.47
N LEU A 234 -9.61 9.27 -7.14
CA LEU A 234 -10.08 10.60 -6.73
C LEU A 234 -9.56 10.98 -5.34
N VAL A 235 -9.56 10.01 -4.42
CA VAL A 235 -9.05 10.17 -3.06
C VAL A 235 -7.61 9.72 -2.99
N LYS A 236 -6.73 10.59 -2.49
CA LYS A 236 -5.31 10.26 -2.25
C LYS A 236 -5.03 9.93 -0.78
N GLY A 237 -5.87 10.33 0.16
CA GLY A 237 -5.69 10.02 1.58
C GLY A 237 -6.94 10.25 2.41
N ILE A 238 -7.05 9.53 3.54
CA ILE A 238 -8.11 9.67 4.55
C ILE A 238 -7.49 9.63 5.96
N GLN A 239 -7.81 10.58 6.83
CA GLN A 239 -7.36 10.58 8.22
C GLN A 239 -8.48 10.11 9.13
N CYS A 240 -8.17 9.10 9.93
CA CYS A 240 -9.10 8.47 10.84
C CYS A 240 -8.79 8.81 12.29
N ASN A 241 -9.83 9.00 13.09
CA ASN A 241 -9.73 9.15 14.53
C ASN A 241 -10.42 7.99 15.23
N GLU A 242 -9.72 7.36 16.18
CA GLU A 242 -10.27 6.31 17.03
C GLU A 242 -11.08 6.94 18.18
N GLU A 243 -12.31 6.48 18.40
CA GLU A 243 -13.12 6.88 19.55
C GLU A 243 -12.57 6.26 20.83
N ARG A 244 -12.20 7.10 21.80
CA ARG A 244 -11.61 6.68 23.10
C ARG A 244 -12.50 5.71 23.90
N SER A 245 -13.81 5.74 23.68
CA SER A 245 -14.79 5.00 24.48
C SER A 245 -14.88 3.52 24.11
N THR A 246 -14.58 3.14 22.87
CA THR A 246 -14.92 1.80 22.36
C THR A 246 -13.82 1.09 21.56
N HIS A 247 -12.68 1.74 21.27
CA HIS A 247 -11.49 1.16 20.62
C HIS A 247 -11.67 0.49 19.24
N ASP A 248 -12.91 0.27 18.79
CA ASP A 248 -13.32 -0.35 17.54
C ASP A 248 -14.21 0.58 16.69
N LYS A 249 -14.32 1.84 17.11
CA LYS A 249 -15.06 2.87 16.40
C LYS A 249 -14.11 3.91 15.85
N TYR A 250 -14.23 4.14 14.56
CA TYR A 250 -13.42 5.11 13.84
C TYR A 250 -14.34 6.11 13.14
N SER A 251 -13.92 7.37 13.16
CA SER A 251 -14.56 8.44 12.41
C SER A 251 -13.59 9.11 11.46
N THR A 252 -14.13 9.58 10.35
CA THR A 252 -13.37 10.28 9.33
C THR A 252 -13.22 11.74 9.71
N THR A 253 -11.97 12.16 9.90
CA THR A 253 -11.65 13.55 10.25
C THR A 253 -11.21 14.36 9.04
N CYS A 254 -10.67 13.70 8.02
CA CYS A 254 -10.15 14.37 6.85
C CYS A 254 -10.16 13.46 5.62
N VAL A 255 -10.41 14.03 4.44
CA VAL A 255 -10.20 13.40 3.14
C VAL A 255 -9.39 14.34 2.26
N TRP A 256 -8.36 13.82 1.60
CA TRP A 256 -7.57 14.54 0.60
C TRP A 256 -7.93 14.07 -0.80
N LEU A 257 -8.33 15.01 -1.65
CA LEU A 257 -8.64 14.75 -3.05
C LEU A 257 -7.42 15.04 -3.93
N ARG A 258 -7.34 14.39 -5.09
CA ARG A 258 -6.17 14.43 -6.00
C ARG A 258 -5.74 15.86 -6.34
N ASN A 259 -6.69 16.73 -6.71
CA ASN A 259 -6.43 18.09 -7.19
C ASN A 259 -6.45 19.15 -6.09
N GLU A 260 -6.52 18.73 -4.83
CA GLU A 260 -6.63 19.63 -3.69
C GLU A 260 -5.35 19.62 -2.86
N SER A 261 -4.95 20.79 -2.37
CA SER A 261 -3.77 20.94 -1.51
C SER A 261 -4.07 20.64 -0.04
N GLY A 262 -5.34 20.69 0.36
CA GLY A 262 -5.76 20.63 1.75
C GLY A 262 -6.78 19.55 2.06
N CYS A 263 -7.00 19.39 3.37
CA CYS A 263 -8.07 18.58 3.93
C CYS A 263 -9.44 19.10 3.50
N GLN A 264 -10.28 18.25 2.94
CA GLN A 264 -11.54 18.67 2.36
C GLN A 264 -12.73 18.52 3.30
N LEU A 265 -13.42 19.64 3.51
CA LEU A 265 -14.79 19.72 4.04
C LEU A 265 -15.70 20.21 2.91
N LEU A 266 -15.82 19.44 1.83
CA LEU A 266 -16.75 19.79 0.74
C LEU A 266 -18.20 19.81 1.22
N GLU A 267 -19.11 20.46 0.50
CA GLU A 267 -20.54 20.19 0.65
C GLU A 267 -20.95 18.99 -0.20
N ASP A 268 -22.14 18.41 0.05
CA ASP A 268 -22.62 17.22 -0.68
C ASP A 268 -22.74 17.47 -2.19
N GLN A 269 -23.20 18.66 -2.61
CA GLN A 269 -23.33 19.01 -4.02
C GLN A 269 -21.97 19.15 -4.72
N ASP A 270 -20.97 19.69 -4.04
CA ASP A 270 -19.61 19.83 -4.57
C ASP A 270 -18.95 18.48 -4.78
N TRP A 271 -19.21 17.53 -3.87
CA TRP A 271 -18.77 16.16 -4.00
C TRP A 271 -19.33 15.48 -5.26
N GLU A 272 -20.64 15.53 -5.47
CA GLU A 272 -21.29 14.88 -6.63
C GLU A 272 -20.78 15.46 -7.95
N ASN A 273 -20.61 16.79 -8.03
CA ASN A 273 -20.03 17.44 -9.20
C ASN A 273 -18.57 17.01 -9.43
N THR A 274 -17.78 16.90 -8.36
CA THR A 274 -16.38 16.47 -8.43
C THR A 274 -16.28 15.01 -8.88
N LYS A 275 -17.11 14.14 -8.31
CA LYS A 275 -17.17 12.71 -8.65
C LYS A 275 -17.60 12.50 -10.11
N LYS A 276 -18.62 13.23 -10.57
CA LYS A 276 -19.05 13.17 -11.97
C LYS A 276 -17.93 13.55 -12.94
N LYS A 277 -17.24 14.67 -12.69
CA LYS A 277 -16.09 15.09 -13.52
C LYS A 277 -14.96 14.06 -13.49
N TRP A 278 -14.73 13.44 -12.33
CA TRP A 278 -13.75 12.39 -12.18
C TRP A 278 -14.11 11.15 -13.02
N ASP A 279 -15.37 10.71 -12.95
CA ASP A 279 -15.85 9.55 -13.71
C ASP A 279 -15.75 9.77 -15.22
N GLU A 280 -16.01 11.01 -15.69
CA GLU A 280 -15.80 11.41 -17.09
C GLU A 280 -14.32 11.32 -17.52
N GLN A 281 -13.38 11.68 -16.65
CA GLN A 281 -11.94 11.62 -16.90
C GLN A 281 -11.32 10.22 -16.68
N LEU A 282 -12.05 9.33 -16.01
CA LEU A 282 -11.48 8.07 -15.54
C LEU A 282 -11.07 7.20 -16.72
N GLU A 283 -11.86 7.11 -17.78
CA GLU A 283 -11.56 6.26 -18.94
C GLU A 283 -10.28 6.69 -19.68
N GLU A 284 -10.06 7.99 -19.87
CA GLU A 284 -8.80 8.52 -20.44
C GLU A 284 -7.61 8.14 -19.55
N ARG A 285 -7.76 8.32 -18.22
CA ARG A 285 -6.73 7.95 -17.25
C ARG A 285 -6.47 6.44 -17.19
N LYS A 286 -7.47 5.59 -17.44
CA LYS A 286 -7.29 4.14 -17.55
C LYS A 286 -6.35 3.80 -18.70
N GLN A 287 -6.56 4.45 -19.85
CA GLN A 287 -5.70 4.24 -21.02
C GLN A 287 -4.27 4.70 -20.76
N GLU A 288 -4.08 5.90 -20.18
CA GLU A 288 -2.77 6.41 -19.78
C GLU A 288 -2.07 5.47 -18.78
N TRP A 289 -2.81 4.99 -17.79
CA TRP A 289 -2.31 4.04 -16.79
C TRP A 289 -1.81 2.76 -17.44
N THR A 290 -2.62 2.14 -18.31
CA THR A 290 -2.23 0.90 -18.99
C THR A 290 -0.98 1.10 -19.85
N GLN A 291 -0.84 2.23 -20.53
CA GLN A 291 0.37 2.55 -21.30
C GLN A 291 1.60 2.72 -20.40
N ASN A 292 1.45 3.46 -19.29
CA ASN A 292 2.53 3.67 -18.32
C ASN A 292 2.97 2.35 -17.67
N LEU A 293 2.03 1.45 -17.35
CA LEU A 293 2.36 0.13 -16.82
C LEU A 293 3.21 -0.68 -17.79
N GLN A 294 2.83 -0.71 -19.07
CA GLN A 294 3.59 -1.43 -20.09
C GLN A 294 5.01 -0.87 -20.23
N GLU A 295 5.18 0.45 -20.12
CA GLU A 295 6.49 1.09 -20.14
C GLU A 295 7.33 0.72 -18.90
N ILE A 296 6.72 0.75 -17.70
CA ILE A 296 7.38 0.35 -16.45
C ILE A 296 7.83 -1.11 -16.52
N GLU A 297 6.96 -2.01 -16.99
CA GLU A 297 7.29 -3.43 -17.14
C GLU A 297 8.45 -3.65 -18.12
N LYS A 298 8.45 -2.93 -19.25
CA LYS A 298 9.54 -2.99 -20.22
C LYS A 298 10.86 -2.53 -19.61
N ASN A 299 10.85 -1.41 -18.90
CA ASN A 299 12.04 -0.86 -18.24
C ASN A 299 12.57 -1.78 -17.12
N ASP A 300 11.67 -2.40 -16.34
CA ASP A 300 12.04 -3.37 -15.31
C ASP A 300 12.74 -4.61 -15.91
N VAL A 301 12.28 -5.09 -17.07
CA VAL A 301 12.92 -6.20 -17.80
C VAL A 301 14.31 -5.82 -18.31
N GLU A 302 14.50 -4.59 -18.82
CA GLU A 302 15.81 -4.10 -19.28
C GLU A 302 16.81 -3.98 -18.12
N LEU A 303 16.39 -3.39 -16.99
CA LEU A 303 17.24 -3.26 -15.79
C LEU A 303 17.68 -4.62 -15.22
N GLN A 304 16.81 -5.64 -15.30
CA GLN A 304 17.17 -6.99 -14.87
C GLN A 304 18.27 -7.60 -15.75
N LYS A 305 18.17 -7.42 -17.08
CA LYS A 305 19.19 -7.91 -18.03
C LYS A 305 20.54 -7.24 -17.79
N ASP A 306 20.56 -5.93 -17.55
CA ASP A 306 21.80 -5.19 -17.30
C ASP A 306 22.46 -5.61 -15.98
N GLY A 307 21.66 -5.85 -14.94
CA GLY A 307 22.14 -6.35 -13.65
C GLY A 307 22.77 -7.75 -13.77
N GLU A 308 22.15 -8.65 -14.53
CA GLU A 308 22.68 -9.99 -14.79
C GLU A 308 23.97 -9.95 -15.60
N GLN A 309 24.03 -9.13 -16.66
CA GLN A 309 25.24 -8.95 -17.46
C GLN A 309 26.40 -8.40 -16.62
N THR A 310 26.15 -7.39 -15.79
CA THR A 310 27.15 -6.80 -14.89
C THR A 310 27.68 -7.84 -13.89
N ARG A 311 26.78 -8.66 -13.32
CA ARG A 311 27.15 -9.74 -12.40
C ARG A 311 27.97 -10.84 -13.09
N LEU A 312 27.60 -11.24 -14.30
CA LEU A 312 28.35 -12.21 -15.11
C LEU A 312 29.75 -11.69 -15.45
N GLN A 313 29.88 -10.42 -15.83
CA GLN A 313 31.19 -9.80 -16.09
C GLN A 313 32.08 -9.75 -14.84
N ALA A 314 31.51 -9.47 -13.67
CA ALA A 314 32.24 -9.49 -12.40
C ALA A 314 32.76 -10.90 -12.05
N ILE A 315 31.94 -11.95 -12.27
CA ILE A 315 32.35 -13.35 -12.08
C ILE A 315 33.49 -13.71 -13.04
N ILE A 316 33.36 -13.38 -14.33
CA ILE A 316 34.39 -13.67 -15.34
C ILE A 316 35.72 -13.00 -14.95
N ARG A 317 35.70 -11.72 -14.54
CA ARG A 317 36.90 -10.99 -14.10
C ARG A 317 37.52 -11.60 -12.84
N GLY A 318 36.70 -12.03 -11.88
CA GLY A 318 37.16 -12.68 -10.65
C GLY A 318 37.83 -14.04 -10.90
N VAL A 319 37.35 -14.81 -11.87
CA VAL A 319 37.94 -16.12 -12.23
C VAL A 319 39.27 -15.97 -12.98
N THR A 320 39.44 -14.93 -13.82
CA THR A 320 40.67 -14.74 -14.58
C THR A 320 41.81 -14.06 -13.82
N GLY A 321 41.53 -13.42 -12.67
CA GLY A 321 42.52 -12.65 -11.90
C GLY A 321 43.26 -13.40 -10.79
N GLY A 322 42.97 -14.69 -10.58
CA GLY A 322 43.52 -15.49 -9.46
C GLY A 322 44.80 -16.28 -9.73
N GLY A 323 45.49 -16.03 -10.85
CA GLY A 323 46.74 -16.70 -11.21
C GLY A 323 47.91 -15.73 -11.29
N VAL A 324 48.43 -15.31 -10.13
CA VAL A 324 49.78 -14.73 -9.97
C VAL A 324 50.41 -15.28 -8.71
#